data_AF-A0AAJ2GUV9-F1
#
_entry.id   AF-A0AAJ2GUV9-F1
#
_cell.length_a   1.000
_cell.length_b   1.000
_cell.length_c   1.000
_cell.angle_alpha   90.00
_cell.angle_beta   90.00
_cell.angle_gamma   90.00
#
_symmetry.space_group_name_H-M   'P 1'
#
loop_
_entity.id
_entity.type
_entity.pdbx_description
1 polymer ?
#
loop_
_entity_poly.entity_id
_entity_poly.type
_entity_poly.pdbx_seq_one_letter_code
_entity_poly.pdbx_strand_id
1 'polypeptide(L)'
;MVMLAAYHASGLEVTYDVVRTTSQALGWRAAERHEFGSMADMMLHTATLPRDNEGFVVRFTNGLRLKLKGSEYRRIHALISRCTPLAMWEAMAAGDDMAAIRRDLPEEFWSDFDNIVLLLTKEYAAMERKVAELAASVAHLSDKELGLSLNSLPADVGPYVFGLRKAGAIVGKSRDALMRSIRPTGNVLPGYQPSYAMGRVIDEATS
;
A
#
# COMPACT_ATOMS: atom_id res chain seq x y z
N MET A 1 14.20 -2.02 24.58
CA MET A 1 14.79 -0.92 23.77
C MET A 1 16.20 -1.31 23.32
N VAL A 2 16.64 -0.77 22.18
CA VAL A 2 18.00 -0.96 21.64
C VAL A 2 18.66 0.42 21.48
N MET A 3 19.86 0.59 22.01
CA MET A 3 20.67 1.80 21.86
C MET A 3 21.51 1.71 20.58
N LEU A 4 21.30 2.64 19.65
CA LEU A 4 21.99 2.68 18.37
C LEU A 4 23.22 3.60 18.39
N ALA A 5 23.06 4.77 19.03
CA ALA A 5 24.08 5.79 19.14
C ALA A 5 23.79 6.67 20.37
N ALA A 6 24.78 7.43 20.81
CA ALA A 6 24.63 8.49 21.79
C ALA A 6 25.52 9.68 21.41
N TYR A 7 25.11 10.88 21.80
CA TYR A 7 25.78 12.12 21.45
C TYR A 7 26.02 12.95 22.70
N HIS A 8 27.17 13.61 22.76
CA HIS A 8 27.41 14.67 23.72
C HIS A 8 26.52 15.88 23.40
N ALA A 9 26.31 16.75 24.40
CA ALA A 9 25.57 18.00 24.22
C ALA A 9 26.18 18.92 23.13
N SER A 10 27.46 18.75 22.82
CA SER A 10 28.16 19.45 21.73
C SER A 10 27.82 18.92 20.32
N GLY A 11 27.03 17.85 20.21
CA GLY A 11 26.69 17.20 18.94
C GLY A 11 27.70 16.15 18.47
N LEU A 12 28.80 15.92 19.21
CA LEU A 12 29.76 14.87 18.90
C LEU A 12 29.23 13.49 19.33
N GLU A 13 29.24 12.53 18.41
CA GLU A 13 28.85 11.15 18.70
C GLU A 13 29.89 10.45 19.57
N VAL A 14 29.43 9.68 20.55
CA VAL A 14 30.30 8.91 21.44
C VAL A 14 30.83 7.64 20.76
N THR A 15 31.89 7.06 21.33
CA THR A 15 32.42 5.78 20.82
C THR A 15 31.45 4.63 21.08
N TYR A 16 31.59 3.55 20.30
CA TYR A 16 30.74 2.37 20.47
C TYR A 16 30.90 1.73 21.87
N ASP A 17 32.07 1.80 22.48
CA ASP A 17 32.28 1.33 23.86
C ASP A 17 31.47 2.11 24.89
N VAL A 18 31.35 3.43 24.69
CA VAL A 18 30.49 4.26 25.53
C VAL A 18 29.02 3.91 25.30
N VAL A 19 28.59 3.69 24.05
CA VAL A 19 27.23 3.21 23.74
C VAL A 19 26.94 1.90 24.48
N ARG A 20 27.84 0.92 24.42
CA ARG A 20 27.67 -0.39 25.08
C ARG A 20 27.61 -0.26 26.60
N THR A 21 28.51 0.52 27.19
CA THR A 21 28.55 0.70 28.65
C THR A 21 27.30 1.44 29.13
N THR A 22 26.87 2.46 28.41
CA THR A 22 25.66 3.23 28.72
C THR A 22 24.40 2.38 28.56
N SER A 23 24.31 1.58 27.48
CA SER A 23 23.16 0.70 27.27
C SER A 23 23.03 -0.32 28.41
N GLN A 24 24.16 -0.91 28.84
CA GLN A 24 24.20 -1.84 29.97
C GLN A 24 23.73 -1.17 31.27
N ALA A 25 24.20 0.04 31.57
CA ALA A 25 23.79 0.79 32.76
C ALA A 25 22.28 1.11 32.78
N LEU A 26 21.68 1.28 31.60
CA LEU A 26 20.24 1.56 31.44
C LEU A 26 19.38 0.28 31.30
N GLY A 27 19.98 -0.91 31.32
CA GLY A 27 19.26 -2.17 31.05
C GLY A 27 18.77 -2.31 29.60
N TRP A 28 19.40 -1.61 28.65
CA TRP A 28 19.09 -1.68 27.22
C TRP A 28 20.09 -2.57 26.48
N ARG A 29 19.65 -3.13 25.36
CA ARG A 29 20.54 -3.79 24.39
C ARG A 29 21.32 -2.72 23.62
N ALA A 30 22.58 -2.97 23.29
CA ALA A 30 23.29 -2.21 22.25
C ALA A 30 23.01 -2.83 20.87
N ALA A 31 23.02 -2.02 19.81
CA ALA A 31 23.06 -2.55 18.45
C ALA A 31 24.32 -3.39 18.24
N GLU A 32 24.20 -4.54 17.60
CA GLU A 32 25.34 -5.43 17.34
C GLU A 32 26.28 -4.85 16.29
N ARG A 33 27.59 -5.06 16.47
CA ARG A 33 28.62 -4.62 15.53
C ARG A 33 29.23 -5.83 14.86
N HIS A 34 29.26 -5.79 13.54
CA HIS A 34 29.84 -6.83 12.69
C HIS A 34 31.09 -6.30 12.02
N GLU A 35 32.10 -7.15 11.90
CA GLU A 35 33.32 -6.87 11.16
C GLU A 35 33.26 -7.56 9.79
N PHE A 36 33.64 -6.82 8.75
CA PHE A 36 33.71 -7.30 7.37
C PHE A 36 35.06 -6.91 6.79
N GLY A 37 35.64 -7.76 5.95
CA GLY A 37 36.92 -7.48 5.29
C GLY A 37 36.82 -6.37 4.25
N SER A 38 35.66 -6.22 3.61
CA SER A 38 35.41 -5.20 2.60
C SER A 38 33.93 -4.77 2.53
N MET A 39 33.68 -3.63 1.87
CA MET A 39 32.32 -3.19 1.56
C MET A 39 31.58 -4.18 0.64
N ALA A 40 32.30 -4.83 -0.27
CA ALA A 40 31.73 -5.83 -1.18
C ALA A 40 31.21 -7.06 -0.40
N ASP A 41 31.99 -7.55 0.57
CA ASP A 41 31.58 -8.68 1.42
C ASP A 41 30.34 -8.32 2.25
N MET A 42 30.30 -7.11 2.79
CA MET A 42 29.15 -6.60 3.53
C MET A 42 27.91 -6.53 2.63
N MET A 43 28.03 -6.03 1.40
CA MET A 43 26.92 -5.98 0.45
C MET A 43 26.41 -7.38 0.08
N LEU A 44 27.31 -8.32 -0.19
CA LEU A 44 26.95 -9.71 -0.50
C LEU A 44 26.24 -10.36 0.68
N HIS A 45 26.76 -10.21 1.89
CA HIS A 45 26.13 -10.73 3.10
C HIS A 45 24.75 -10.10 3.35
N THR A 46 24.65 -8.77 3.22
CA THR A 46 23.38 -8.05 3.37
C THR A 46 22.33 -8.57 2.39
N ALA A 47 22.71 -8.87 1.15
CA ALA A 47 21.79 -9.39 0.14
C ALA A 47 21.22 -10.77 0.50
N THR A 48 21.90 -11.55 1.35
CA THR A 48 21.47 -12.89 1.79
C THR A 48 20.64 -12.88 3.08
N LEU A 49 20.46 -11.72 3.71
CA LEU A 49 19.68 -11.62 4.94
C LEU A 49 18.23 -12.07 4.71
N PRO A 50 17.64 -12.81 5.67
CA PRO A 50 16.24 -13.20 5.59
C PRO A 50 15.35 -11.97 5.78
N ARG A 51 14.06 -12.12 5.41
CA ARG A 51 13.08 -11.02 5.40
C ARG A 51 12.98 -10.20 6.69
N ASP A 52 13.18 -10.83 7.85
CA ASP A 52 13.00 -10.20 9.15
C ASP A 52 14.23 -9.35 9.56
N ASN A 53 15.30 -9.39 8.78
CA ASN A 53 16.50 -8.58 8.98
C ASN A 53 16.58 -7.47 7.91
N GLU A 54 16.32 -6.23 8.31
CA GLU A 54 16.37 -5.07 7.42
C GLU A 54 17.74 -4.90 6.78
N GLY A 55 18.80 -4.95 7.57
CA GLY A 55 20.18 -4.81 7.11
C GLY A 55 21.08 -4.08 8.11
N PHE A 56 22.04 -3.32 7.58
CA PHE A 56 23.11 -2.69 8.38
C PHE A 56 23.15 -1.17 8.19
N VAL A 57 23.72 -0.50 9.18
CA VAL A 57 24.12 0.91 9.08
C VAL A 57 25.64 0.99 9.13
N VAL A 58 26.24 1.45 8.04
CA VAL A 58 27.68 1.74 7.97
C VAL A 58 27.91 3.16 8.44
N ARG A 59 28.84 3.34 9.39
CA ARG A 59 29.29 4.65 9.85
C ARG A 59 30.71 4.91 9.34
N PHE A 60 30.87 5.99 8.58
CA PHE A 60 32.17 6.46 8.13
C PHE A 60 32.85 7.31 9.21
N THR A 61 34.17 7.48 9.11
CA THR A 61 34.98 8.27 10.05
C THR A 61 34.59 9.74 10.09
N ASN A 62 34.02 10.26 9.01
CA ASN A 62 33.51 11.63 8.91
C ASN A 62 32.07 11.80 9.45
N GLY A 63 31.48 10.75 10.04
CA GLY A 63 30.13 10.76 10.60
C GLY A 63 29.01 10.50 9.58
N LEU A 64 29.33 10.35 8.29
CA LEU A 64 28.35 9.93 7.29
C LEU A 64 27.83 8.53 7.62
N ARG A 65 26.54 8.29 7.33
CA ARG A 65 25.91 6.98 7.46
C ARG A 65 25.35 6.49 6.15
N LEU A 66 25.48 5.20 5.91
CA LEU A 66 24.89 4.51 4.78
C LEU A 66 24.08 3.31 5.28
N LYS A 67 22.81 3.25 4.92
CA LYS A 67 21.96 2.08 5.17
C LYS A 67 22.13 1.09 4.03
N LEU A 68 22.48 -0.15 4.36
CA LEU A 68 22.45 -1.27 3.43
C LEU A 68 21.26 -2.13 3.81
N LYS A 69 20.32 -2.34 2.87
CA LYS A 69 19.12 -3.16 3.13
C LYS A 69 19.17 -4.47 2.35
N GLY A 70 18.67 -5.54 2.98
CA GLY A 70 18.59 -6.88 2.39
C GLY A 70 17.76 -6.91 1.11
N SER A 71 18.03 -7.90 0.25
CA SER A 71 17.29 -8.07 -1.00
C SER A 71 15.83 -8.44 -0.73
N GLU A 72 15.60 -9.43 0.15
CA GLU A 72 14.27 -9.88 0.52
C GLU A 72 13.49 -8.84 1.32
N TYR A 73 14.14 -8.11 2.25
CA TYR A 73 13.49 -7.00 2.95
C TYR A 73 12.96 -5.95 1.97
N ARG A 74 13.79 -5.51 1.00
CA ARG A 74 13.38 -4.53 -0.01
C ARG A 74 12.28 -5.05 -0.91
N ARG A 75 12.33 -6.34 -1.29
CA ARG A 75 11.29 -6.99 -2.11
C ARG A 75 9.95 -6.96 -1.38
N ILE A 76 9.92 -7.38 -0.11
CA ILE A 76 8.71 -7.40 0.71
C ILE A 76 8.20 -5.97 0.95
N HIS A 77 9.09 -5.04 1.31
CA HIS A 77 8.70 -3.64 1.51
C HIS A 77 8.14 -3.01 0.22
N ALA A 78 8.66 -3.37 -0.96
CA ALA A 78 8.10 -2.93 -2.23
C ALA A 78 6.68 -3.49 -2.45
N LEU A 79 6.44 -4.77 -2.11
CA LEU A 79 5.11 -5.39 -2.20
C LEU A 79 4.13 -4.71 -1.23
N ILE A 80 4.53 -4.51 0.03
CA ILE A 80 3.68 -3.85 1.04
C ILE A 80 3.38 -2.41 0.64
N SER A 81 4.34 -1.67 0.09
CA SER A 81 4.10 -0.29 -0.39
C SER A 81 3.06 -0.22 -1.52
N ARG A 82 2.77 -1.35 -2.18
CA ARG A 82 1.70 -1.49 -3.17
C ARG A 82 0.39 -2.03 -2.58
N CYS A 83 0.34 -2.37 -1.29
CA CYS A 83 -0.90 -2.71 -0.60
C CYS A 83 -1.62 -1.44 -0.11
N THR A 84 -2.03 -0.60 -1.06
CA THR A 84 -2.72 0.66 -0.80
C THR A 84 -4.06 0.70 -1.52
N PRO A 85 -5.04 1.50 -1.05
CA PRO A 85 -6.34 1.59 -1.72
C PRO A 85 -6.25 1.93 -3.20
N LEU A 86 -5.36 2.85 -3.59
CA LEU A 86 -5.21 3.21 -4.99
C LEU A 86 -4.61 2.05 -5.81
N ALA A 87 -3.55 1.42 -5.32
CA ALA A 87 -2.90 0.32 -6.04
C ALA A 87 -3.82 -0.90 -6.18
N MET A 88 -4.63 -1.21 -5.16
CA MET A 88 -5.64 -2.28 -5.25
C MET A 88 -6.74 -1.91 -6.24
N TRP A 89 -7.18 -0.65 -6.26
CA TRP A 89 -8.11 -0.18 -7.28
C TRP A 89 -7.52 -0.28 -8.69
N GLU A 90 -6.25 0.06 -8.90
CA GLU A 90 -5.56 -0.06 -10.20
C GLU A 90 -5.51 -1.52 -10.66
N ALA A 91 -5.13 -2.44 -9.78
CA ALA A 91 -5.11 -3.87 -10.06
C ALA A 91 -6.50 -4.43 -10.41
N MET A 92 -7.52 -4.08 -9.61
CA MET A 92 -8.91 -4.44 -9.91
C MET A 92 -9.39 -3.84 -11.22
N ALA A 93 -9.03 -2.58 -11.52
CA ALA A 93 -9.40 -1.90 -12.76
C ALA A 93 -8.70 -2.53 -13.99
N ALA A 94 -7.47 -3.01 -13.85
CA ALA A 94 -6.78 -3.75 -14.91
C ALA A 94 -7.32 -5.19 -15.10
N GLY A 95 -8.02 -5.73 -14.10
CA GLY A 95 -8.49 -7.12 -14.11
C GLY A 95 -7.42 -8.11 -13.67
N ASP A 96 -6.47 -7.66 -12.85
CA ASP A 96 -5.39 -8.49 -12.32
C ASP A 96 -5.91 -9.55 -11.35
N ASP A 97 -5.12 -10.63 -11.18
CA ASP A 97 -5.42 -11.70 -10.23
C ASP A 97 -5.10 -11.25 -8.79
N MET A 98 -6.13 -10.79 -8.09
CA MET A 98 -6.03 -10.37 -6.69
C MET A 98 -5.56 -11.51 -5.76
N ALA A 99 -5.88 -12.76 -6.06
CA ALA A 99 -5.43 -13.89 -5.24
C ALA A 99 -3.92 -14.15 -5.41
N ALA A 100 -3.37 -13.90 -6.60
CA ALA A 100 -1.92 -13.93 -6.80
C ALA A 100 -1.23 -12.80 -6.02
N ILE A 101 -1.72 -11.56 -6.11
CA ILE A 101 -1.17 -10.41 -5.37
C ILE A 101 -1.17 -10.69 -3.86
N ARG A 102 -2.28 -11.23 -3.33
CA ARG A 102 -2.41 -11.58 -1.91
C ARG A 102 -1.36 -12.62 -1.47
N ARG A 103 -1.07 -13.63 -2.28
CA ARG A 103 -0.11 -14.69 -1.95
C ARG A 103 1.33 -14.19 -1.85
N ASP A 104 1.66 -13.13 -2.58
CA ASP A 104 2.99 -12.53 -2.53
C ASP A 104 3.18 -11.64 -1.29
N LEU A 105 2.09 -11.18 -0.67
CA LEU A 105 2.12 -10.40 0.56
C LEU A 105 2.38 -11.28 1.79
N PRO A 106 3.17 -10.82 2.76
CA PRO A 106 3.25 -11.44 4.06
C PRO A 106 1.89 -11.50 4.76
N GLU A 107 1.65 -12.56 5.54
CA GLU A 107 0.35 -12.87 6.15
C GLU A 107 -0.17 -11.74 7.05
N GLU A 108 0.74 -11.02 7.71
CA GLU A 108 0.43 -9.89 8.58
C GLU A 108 -0.26 -8.72 7.85
N PHE A 109 -0.16 -8.64 6.51
CA PHE A 109 -0.81 -7.61 5.68
C PHE A 109 -2.07 -8.11 4.96
N TRP A 110 -2.42 -9.39 5.10
CA TRP A 110 -3.59 -9.95 4.41
C TRP A 110 -4.89 -9.28 4.86
N SER A 111 -5.01 -8.92 6.13
CA SER A 111 -6.21 -8.24 6.64
C SER A 111 -6.42 -6.87 5.99
N ASP A 112 -5.35 -6.09 5.79
CA ASP A 112 -5.41 -4.80 5.10
C ASP A 112 -5.80 -4.98 3.64
N PHE A 113 -5.14 -5.91 2.95
CA PHE A 113 -5.45 -6.28 1.57
C PHE A 113 -6.93 -6.68 1.41
N ASP A 114 -7.39 -7.64 2.21
CA ASP A 114 -8.74 -8.19 2.14
C ASP A 114 -9.79 -7.10 2.42
N ASN A 115 -9.54 -6.22 3.39
CA ASN A 115 -10.44 -5.10 3.71
C ASN A 115 -10.53 -4.09 2.57
N ILE A 116 -9.40 -3.70 1.97
CA ILE A 116 -9.37 -2.78 0.84
C ILE A 116 -10.16 -3.36 -0.33
N VAL A 117 -9.87 -4.60 -0.72
CA VAL A 117 -10.54 -5.28 -1.84
C VAL A 117 -12.04 -5.43 -1.57
N LEU A 118 -12.42 -5.79 -0.33
CA LEU A 118 -13.81 -5.90 0.07
C LEU A 118 -14.56 -4.57 -0.06
N LEU A 119 -13.98 -3.47 0.41
CA LEU A 119 -14.59 -2.15 0.36
C LEU A 119 -14.73 -1.67 -1.09
N LEU A 120 -13.69 -1.79 -1.91
CA LEU A 120 -13.77 -1.45 -3.34
C LEU A 120 -14.82 -2.28 -4.08
N THR A 121 -14.89 -3.59 -3.79
CA THR A 121 -15.91 -4.47 -4.37
C THR A 121 -17.33 -4.07 -3.94
N LYS A 122 -17.52 -3.68 -2.67
CA LYS A 122 -18.81 -3.19 -2.17
C LYS A 122 -19.23 -1.89 -2.84
N GLU A 123 -18.30 -0.94 -3.00
CA GLU A 123 -18.56 0.34 -3.69
C GLU A 123 -18.94 0.11 -5.16
N TYR A 124 -18.19 -0.75 -5.86
CA TYR A 124 -18.50 -1.12 -7.24
C TYR A 124 -19.90 -1.75 -7.34
N ALA A 125 -20.20 -2.76 -6.53
CA ALA A 125 -21.49 -3.44 -6.53
C ALA A 125 -22.65 -2.49 -6.14
N ALA A 126 -22.41 -1.51 -5.26
CA ALA A 126 -23.39 -0.49 -4.93
C ALA A 126 -23.71 0.40 -6.13
N MET A 127 -22.70 0.82 -6.89
CA MET A 127 -22.89 1.55 -8.13
C MET A 127 -23.64 0.71 -9.18
N GLU A 128 -23.27 -0.56 -9.36
CA GLU A 128 -23.99 -1.45 -10.30
C GLU A 128 -25.48 -1.58 -9.94
N ARG A 129 -25.82 -1.76 -8.66
CA ARG A 129 -27.22 -1.82 -8.21
C ARG A 129 -27.98 -0.54 -8.52
N LYS A 130 -27.41 0.63 -8.21
CA LYS A 130 -28.06 1.92 -8.54
C LYS A 130 -28.29 2.10 -10.04
N VAL A 131 -27.31 1.70 -10.88
CA VAL A 131 -27.46 1.76 -12.34
C VAL A 131 -28.56 0.81 -12.81
N ALA A 132 -28.64 -0.41 -12.25
CA ALA A 132 -29.67 -1.37 -12.58
C ALA A 132 -31.08 -0.91 -12.16
N GLU A 133 -31.23 -0.35 -10.96
CA GLU A 133 -32.47 0.24 -10.48
C GLU A 133 -32.95 1.39 -11.38
N LEU A 134 -32.02 2.29 -11.75
CA LEU A 134 -32.33 3.37 -12.67
C LEU A 134 -32.75 2.83 -14.03
N ALA A 135 -32.02 1.88 -14.60
CA ALA A 135 -32.34 1.26 -15.88
C ALA A 135 -33.72 0.58 -15.88
N ALA A 136 -34.08 -0.09 -14.77
CA ALA A 136 -35.41 -0.68 -14.59
C ALA A 136 -36.50 0.40 -14.55
N SER A 137 -36.28 1.51 -13.84
CA SER A 137 -37.24 2.60 -13.75
C SER A 137 -37.54 3.27 -15.10
N VAL A 138 -36.55 3.31 -16.01
CA VAL A 138 -36.67 3.90 -17.36
C VAL A 138 -36.86 2.86 -18.46
N ALA A 139 -37.14 1.61 -18.12
CA ALA A 139 -37.29 0.51 -19.09
C ALA A 139 -38.45 0.73 -20.07
N HIS A 140 -39.46 1.51 -19.67
CA HIS A 140 -40.62 1.87 -20.49
C HIS A 140 -40.30 2.92 -21.57
N LEU A 141 -39.17 3.62 -21.47
CA LEU A 141 -38.77 4.66 -22.42
C LEU A 141 -38.03 4.07 -23.63
N SER A 142 -38.34 4.55 -24.82
CA SER A 142 -37.51 4.35 -26.00
C SER A 142 -36.14 5.03 -25.86
N ASP A 143 -35.15 4.61 -26.64
CA ASP A 143 -33.81 5.21 -26.61
C ASP A 143 -33.84 6.72 -26.95
N LYS A 144 -34.79 7.13 -27.80
CA LYS A 144 -35.00 8.55 -28.14
C LYS A 144 -35.51 9.34 -26.94
N GLU A 145 -36.51 8.82 -26.24
CA GLU A 145 -37.08 9.47 -25.05
C GLU A 145 -36.07 9.54 -23.91
N LEU A 146 -35.35 8.44 -23.66
CA LEU A 146 -34.26 8.40 -22.68
C LEU A 146 -33.16 9.44 -23.01
N GLY A 147 -32.85 9.59 -24.30
CA GLY A 147 -31.89 10.59 -24.78
C GLY A 147 -32.32 12.02 -24.49
N LEU A 148 -33.62 12.31 -24.61
CA LEU A 148 -34.19 13.62 -24.29
C LEU A 148 -34.22 13.90 -22.77
N SER A 149 -34.32 12.85 -21.94
CA SER A 149 -34.34 12.97 -20.47
C SER A 149 -32.98 12.80 -19.80
N LEU A 150 -31.87 12.69 -20.56
CA LEU A 150 -30.53 12.43 -20.02
C LEU A 150 -30.13 13.43 -18.91
N ASN A 151 -30.44 14.71 -19.10
CA ASN A 151 -30.08 15.78 -18.15
C ASN A 151 -30.89 15.73 -16.85
N SER A 152 -32.02 15.01 -16.81
CA SER A 152 -32.81 14.81 -15.60
C SER A 152 -32.45 13.52 -14.85
N LEU A 153 -31.57 12.68 -15.41
CA LEU A 153 -31.10 11.48 -14.73
C LEU A 153 -30.06 11.85 -13.65
N PRO A 154 -29.95 11.05 -12.57
CA PRO A 154 -28.88 11.22 -11.59
C PRO A 154 -27.50 11.18 -12.25
N ALA A 155 -26.68 12.21 -12.02
CA ALA A 155 -25.40 12.37 -12.70
C ALA A 155 -24.38 11.27 -12.37
N ASP A 156 -24.49 10.63 -11.22
CA ASP A 156 -23.62 9.56 -10.75
C ASP A 156 -23.86 8.23 -11.48
N VAL A 157 -25.07 7.97 -11.98
CA VAL A 157 -25.43 6.67 -12.60
C VAL A 157 -26.03 6.76 -14.00
N GLY A 158 -26.62 7.90 -14.37
CA GLY A 158 -27.22 8.16 -15.68
C GLY A 158 -26.30 7.83 -16.87
N PRO A 159 -24.99 8.19 -16.85
CA PRO A 159 -24.07 7.87 -17.95
C PRO A 159 -23.94 6.38 -18.30
N TYR A 160 -24.31 5.48 -17.39
CA TYR A 160 -24.13 4.03 -17.56
C TYR A 160 -25.39 3.31 -18.09
N VAL A 161 -26.56 3.95 -18.02
CA VAL A 161 -27.86 3.32 -18.32
C VAL A 161 -27.97 2.82 -19.76
N PHE A 162 -27.53 3.62 -20.73
CA PHE A 162 -27.52 3.22 -22.14
C PHE A 162 -26.63 2.01 -22.40
N GLY A 163 -25.44 2.00 -21.79
CA GLY A 163 -24.49 0.89 -21.89
C GLY A 163 -25.11 -0.39 -21.35
N LEU A 164 -25.70 -0.32 -20.15
CA LEU A 164 -26.39 -1.46 -19.53
C LEU A 164 -27.55 -1.97 -20.39
N ARG A 165 -28.45 -1.09 -20.87
CA ARG A 165 -29.59 -1.50 -21.71
C ARG A 165 -29.17 -2.26 -22.96
N LYS A 166 -28.10 -1.79 -23.62
CA LYS A 166 -27.62 -2.37 -24.88
C LYS A 166 -26.88 -3.68 -24.68
N ALA A 167 -26.07 -3.79 -23.64
CA ALA A 167 -25.19 -4.94 -23.41
C ALA A 167 -25.76 -5.97 -22.40
N GLY A 168 -26.82 -5.61 -21.66
CA GLY A 168 -27.37 -6.40 -20.56
C GLY A 168 -26.53 -6.38 -19.28
N ALA A 169 -25.30 -5.83 -19.31
CA ALA A 169 -24.38 -5.76 -18.19
C ALA A 169 -23.43 -4.56 -18.32
N ILE A 170 -22.81 -4.12 -17.21
CA ILE A 170 -21.81 -3.06 -17.22
C ILE A 170 -20.47 -3.67 -17.66
N VAL A 171 -20.11 -3.47 -18.93
CA VAL A 171 -18.94 -4.08 -19.56
C VAL A 171 -18.13 -3.06 -20.38
N GLY A 172 -16.89 -3.42 -20.72
CA GLY A 172 -15.99 -2.61 -21.55
C GLY A 172 -15.86 -1.17 -21.04
N LYS A 173 -16.04 -0.19 -21.93
CA LYS A 173 -15.87 1.24 -21.60
C LYS A 173 -16.77 1.73 -20.46
N SER A 174 -17.99 1.20 -20.34
CA SER A 174 -18.90 1.56 -19.23
C SER A 174 -18.37 1.07 -17.89
N ARG A 175 -17.80 -0.14 -17.87
CA ARG A 175 -17.13 -0.70 -16.70
C ARG A 175 -15.89 0.11 -16.32
N ASP A 176 -15.06 0.49 -17.30
CA ASP A 176 -13.88 1.31 -17.04
C ASP A 176 -14.23 2.71 -16.51
N ALA A 177 -15.34 3.29 -16.99
CA ALA A 177 -15.84 4.56 -16.52
C ALA A 177 -16.40 4.46 -15.08
N LEU A 178 -17.15 3.40 -14.78
CA LEU A 178 -17.66 3.14 -13.43
C LEU A 178 -16.53 2.87 -12.44
N MET A 179 -15.51 2.08 -12.82
CA MET A 179 -14.32 1.90 -12.00
C MET A 179 -13.64 3.24 -11.71
N ARG A 180 -13.49 4.10 -12.72
CA ARG A 180 -12.94 5.45 -12.53
C ARG A 180 -13.75 6.31 -11.57
N SER A 181 -15.08 6.19 -11.53
CA SER A 181 -15.90 6.98 -10.61
C SER A 181 -15.73 6.57 -9.13
N ILE A 182 -15.28 5.34 -8.86
CA ILE A 182 -15.02 4.86 -7.49
C ILE A 182 -13.53 4.91 -7.09
N ARG A 183 -12.68 5.57 -7.91
CA ARG A 183 -11.23 5.61 -7.69
C ARG A 183 -10.88 6.33 -6.36
N PRO A 184 -10.13 5.70 -5.45
CA PRO A 184 -9.60 6.38 -4.27
C PRO A 184 -8.71 7.58 -4.63
N THR A 185 -8.80 8.65 -3.86
CA THR A 185 -7.93 9.84 -4.01
C THR A 185 -6.98 9.93 -2.82
N GLY A 186 -5.68 10.09 -3.07
CA GLY A 186 -4.68 10.19 -2.01
C GLY A 186 -4.59 8.96 -1.11
N ASN A 187 -4.89 7.76 -1.62
CA ASN A 187 -5.01 6.52 -0.84
C ASN A 187 -6.07 6.57 0.27
N VAL A 188 -7.03 7.49 0.19
CA VAL A 188 -8.16 7.55 1.12
C VAL A 188 -9.31 6.68 0.59
N LEU A 189 -9.70 5.67 1.39
CA LEU A 189 -10.83 4.79 1.12
C LEU A 189 -11.76 4.80 2.34
N PRO A 190 -13.00 5.33 2.22
CA PRO A 190 -13.94 5.37 3.34
C PRO A 190 -14.17 3.97 3.95
N GLY A 191 -14.11 3.91 5.29
CA GLY A 191 -14.30 2.67 6.04
C GLY A 191 -13.05 1.79 6.17
N TYR A 192 -11.96 2.11 5.47
CA TYR A 192 -10.68 1.43 5.66
C TYR A 192 -9.88 2.08 6.80
N GLN A 193 -9.38 1.26 7.72
CA GLN A 193 -8.42 1.66 8.75
C GLN A 193 -7.22 0.73 8.67
N PRO A 194 -5.98 1.26 8.54
CA PRO A 194 -4.78 0.43 8.51
C PRO A 194 -4.64 -0.40 9.79
N SER A 195 -4.20 -1.65 9.65
CA SER A 195 -3.75 -2.46 10.76
C SER A 195 -2.53 -1.84 11.46
N TYR A 196 -2.19 -2.33 12.64
CA TYR A 196 -0.97 -1.90 13.33
C TYR A 196 0.30 -2.13 12.48
N ALA A 197 0.37 -3.27 11.78
CA ALA A 197 1.51 -3.58 10.91
C ALA A 197 1.59 -2.61 9.72
N MET A 198 0.45 -2.33 9.07
CA MET A 198 0.39 -1.38 7.97
C MET A 198 0.68 0.05 8.43
N GLY A 199 0.15 0.46 9.59
CA GLY A 199 0.42 1.78 10.19
C GLY A 199 1.90 2.02 10.39
N ARG A 200 2.63 1.03 10.93
CA ARG A 200 4.09 1.11 11.05
C ARG A 200 4.82 1.33 9.73
N VAL A 201 4.41 0.63 8.67
CA VAL A 201 5.03 0.78 7.35
C VAL A 201 4.74 2.15 6.75
N ILE A 202 3.54 2.68 6.96
CA ILE A 202 3.18 4.04 6.53
C ILE A 202 4.04 5.08 7.27
N ASP A 203 4.17 4.95 8.59
CA ASP A 203 4.99 5.86 9.40
C ASP A 203 6.46 5.84 8.97
N GLU A 204 7.02 4.64 8.74
CA GLU A 204 8.40 4.45 8.26
C GLU A 204 8.63 5.07 6.87
N ALA A 205 7.62 5.09 5.99
CA ALA A 205 7.73 5.71 4.67
C ALA A 205 7.68 7.25 4.70
N THR A 206 7.13 7.83 5.76
CA THR A 206 7.00 9.28 5.94
C THR A 206 8.11 9.91 6.80
N SER A 207 8.99 9.09 7.38
CA SER A 207 10.10 9.48 8.25
C SER A 207 11.43 9.57 7.51
#